data_AF-A0A1C2DH72-F1
#
_entry.id   AF-A0A1C2DH72-F1
#
_cell.length_a   1.000
_cell.length_b   1.000
_cell.length_c   1.000
_cell.angle_alpha   90.00
_cell.angle_beta   90.00
_cell.angle_gamma   90.00
#
_symmetry.space_group_name_H-M   'P 1'
#
loop_
_entity.id
_entity.type
_entity.pdbx_description
1 polymer ?
#
loop_
_entity_poly.entity_id
_entity_poly.type
_entity_poly.pdbx_seq_one_letter_code
_entity_poly.pdbx_strand_id
1 'polypeptide(L)'
;MSREGLCLKVLLPCVATVLSISGCAKDYSMAPSPSGEQVKIAIKVPEELEVTPLRVMYRSAICERVTHDGDGRPEKLEGYNSIDVKLSHQNNESFYEADLFVSGGGLCEWRLSNVLFEVSYRVPNRFGENVGSGGGGGVIVIFDHNDPQLRTSGLMKVKGADLTIIKDYYPWVKDSYSGGYIKRAGLAGEARSYLTYEAREARSVYFEAVLHSDYVVSSTAPKKHKVGEFITFKYPDGTVESDRRSEPNFKKMQEIRLAAEANK
;
A
#
# COMPACT_ATOMS: atom_id res chain seq x y z
N MET A 1 21.27 -26.11 89.69
CA MET A 1 19.94 -26.32 90.30
C MET A 1 19.12 -25.06 90.03
N SER A 2 17.86 -25.22 89.61
CA SER A 2 16.88 -24.21 89.15
C SER A 2 16.79 -23.96 87.62
N ARG A 3 15.91 -24.72 86.94
CA ARG A 3 14.58 -24.31 86.40
C ARG A 3 14.39 -22.78 86.23
N GLU A 4 13.90 -22.17 85.14
CA GLU A 4 12.87 -22.38 84.10
C GLU A 4 13.26 -21.50 82.88
N GLY A 5 12.68 -21.50 81.67
CA GLY A 5 11.46 -22.06 81.10
C GLY A 5 11.50 -21.92 79.57
N LEU A 6 10.63 -22.68 78.92
CA LEU A 6 10.53 -22.88 77.47
C LEU A 6 9.76 -21.71 76.82
N CYS A 7 10.23 -21.16 75.70
CA CYS A 7 9.35 -20.40 74.80
C CYS A 7 9.68 -20.67 73.33
N LEU A 8 8.65 -21.18 72.66
CA LEU A 8 8.57 -21.76 71.34
C LEU A 8 8.84 -20.70 70.25
N LYS A 9 9.93 -20.81 69.48
CA LYS A 9 10.14 -19.98 68.29
C LYS A 9 9.40 -20.59 67.10
N VAL A 10 8.20 -20.07 66.85
CA VAL A 10 7.41 -20.30 65.64
C VAL A 10 8.18 -19.73 64.44
N LEU A 11 8.51 -20.59 63.49
CA LEU A 11 9.00 -20.22 62.16
C LEU A 11 7.88 -19.46 61.42
N LEU A 12 8.08 -18.17 61.14
CA LEU A 12 7.28 -17.41 60.18
C LEU A 12 7.74 -17.76 58.75
N PRO A 13 6.88 -18.30 57.87
CA PRO A 13 7.15 -18.29 56.44
C PRO A 13 6.75 -16.92 55.87
N CYS A 14 7.72 -16.17 55.35
CA CYS A 14 7.48 -14.99 54.52
C CYS A 14 6.75 -15.41 53.25
N VAL A 15 5.42 -15.20 53.20
CA VAL A 15 4.66 -15.23 51.96
C VAL A 15 4.97 -13.95 51.20
N ALA A 16 5.91 -14.03 50.25
CA ALA A 16 6.14 -12.96 49.29
C ALA A 16 4.95 -12.89 48.32
N THR A 17 4.07 -11.93 48.55
CA THR A 17 2.97 -11.62 47.62
C THR A 17 3.58 -10.95 46.39
N VAL A 18 3.69 -11.70 45.29
CA VAL A 18 4.05 -11.14 43.98
C VAL A 18 2.86 -10.32 43.51
N LEU A 19 2.92 -9.01 43.73
CA LEU A 19 2.01 -8.06 43.09
C LEU A 19 2.36 -8.03 41.60
N SER A 20 1.62 -8.80 40.81
CA SER A 20 1.64 -8.67 39.35
C SER A 20 1.19 -7.25 38.99
N ILE A 21 2.14 -6.42 38.60
CA ILE A 21 1.90 -5.11 37.99
C ILE A 21 1.24 -5.40 36.63
N SER A 22 -0.09 -5.53 36.61
CA SER A 22 -0.85 -5.42 35.38
C SER A 22 -0.77 -3.97 34.96
N GLY A 23 0.27 -3.61 34.19
CA GLY A 23 0.26 -2.36 33.44
C GLY A 23 -1.04 -2.34 32.63
N CYS A 24 -1.83 -1.27 32.76
CA CYS A 24 -3.03 -1.08 31.96
C CYS A 24 -2.60 -1.00 30.49
N ALA A 25 -2.67 -2.13 29.78
CA ALA A 25 -2.52 -2.13 28.34
C ALA A 25 -3.71 -1.33 27.79
N LYS A 26 -3.43 -0.18 27.17
CA LYS A 26 -4.44 0.61 26.49
C LYS A 26 -5.01 -0.28 25.38
N ASP A 27 -6.32 -0.44 25.33
CA ASP A 27 -6.98 -1.26 24.31
C ASP A 27 -7.02 -0.48 22.99
N TYR A 28 -6.28 -0.99 22.00
CA TYR A 28 -6.20 -0.43 20.66
C TYR A 28 -7.13 -1.12 19.66
N SER A 29 -8.03 -2.00 20.14
CA SER A 29 -8.99 -2.70 19.29
C SER A 29 -9.94 -1.73 18.56
N MET A 30 -10.41 -2.17 17.40
CA MET A 30 -11.46 -1.50 16.64
C MET A 30 -12.80 -2.12 16.99
N ALA A 31 -13.82 -1.30 17.08
CA ALA A 31 -15.21 -1.72 17.31
C ALA A 31 -16.15 -0.80 16.51
N PRO A 32 -16.13 -0.90 15.16
CA PRO A 32 -17.01 -0.09 14.33
C PRO A 32 -18.48 -0.42 14.60
N SER A 33 -19.35 0.59 14.53
CA SER A 33 -20.79 0.36 14.62
C SER A 33 -21.28 -0.44 13.42
N PRO A 34 -22.11 -1.49 13.58
CA PRO A 34 -22.66 -2.24 12.45
C PRO A 34 -23.46 -1.39 11.46
N SER A 35 -24.04 -0.28 11.91
CA SER A 35 -24.77 0.71 11.09
C SER A 35 -23.95 1.97 10.81
N GLY A 36 -22.63 1.91 11.03
CA GLY A 36 -21.73 3.02 10.79
C GLY A 36 -21.59 3.35 9.30
N GLU A 37 -21.28 4.61 9.01
CA GLU A 37 -20.98 5.06 7.65
C GLU A 37 -19.78 4.29 7.08
N GLN A 38 -19.87 3.91 5.81
CA GLN A 38 -18.86 3.15 5.09
C GLN A 38 -18.41 3.84 3.81
N VAL A 39 -17.18 3.55 3.39
CA VAL A 39 -16.66 3.81 2.06
C VAL A 39 -16.68 2.48 1.31
N LYS A 40 -17.39 2.44 0.19
CA LYS A 40 -17.36 1.31 -0.75
C LYS A 40 -16.14 1.43 -1.65
N ILE A 41 -15.34 0.38 -1.71
CA ILE A 41 -14.20 0.26 -2.62
C ILE A 41 -14.53 -0.82 -3.65
N ALA A 42 -14.54 -0.43 -4.92
CA ALA A 42 -14.77 -1.30 -6.06
C ALA A 42 -13.59 -1.23 -7.02
N ILE A 43 -13.04 -2.39 -7.40
CA ILE A 43 -11.82 -2.50 -8.19
C ILE A 43 -12.06 -3.48 -9.33
N LYS A 44 -11.88 -3.01 -10.57
CA LYS A 44 -11.90 -3.82 -11.78
C LYS A 44 -10.48 -4.00 -12.30
N VAL A 45 -10.02 -5.25 -12.39
CA VAL A 45 -8.69 -5.62 -12.93
C VAL A 45 -8.82 -6.75 -13.95
N PRO A 46 -8.17 -6.65 -15.12
CA PRO A 46 -8.25 -7.64 -16.19
C PRO A 46 -7.66 -8.99 -15.74
N GLU A 47 -8.00 -10.05 -16.46
CA GLU A 47 -7.66 -11.42 -16.07
C GLU A 47 -6.16 -11.63 -15.88
N GLU A 48 -5.29 -10.91 -16.59
CA GLU A 48 -3.85 -11.12 -16.46
C GLU A 48 -3.23 -10.47 -15.21
N LEU A 49 -4.00 -9.61 -14.54
CA LEU A 49 -3.58 -8.86 -13.36
C LEU A 49 -4.26 -9.40 -12.10
N GLU A 50 -3.66 -9.07 -10.97
CA GLU A 50 -4.22 -9.30 -9.65
C GLU A 50 -4.07 -8.04 -8.80
N VAL A 51 -4.91 -7.92 -7.77
CA VAL A 51 -4.89 -6.82 -6.83
C VAL A 51 -4.49 -7.34 -5.45
N THR A 52 -3.63 -6.60 -4.75
CA THR A 52 -3.27 -6.90 -3.37
C THR A 52 -4.47 -6.68 -2.43
N PRO A 53 -4.50 -7.30 -1.23
CA PRO A 53 -5.38 -6.84 -0.18
C PRO A 53 -5.27 -5.32 0.03
N LEU A 54 -6.36 -4.69 0.44
CA LEU A 54 -6.36 -3.28 0.79
C LEU A 54 -5.56 -3.11 2.08
N ARG A 55 -4.49 -2.34 2.03
CA ARG A 55 -3.83 -1.87 3.26
C ARG A 55 -4.56 -0.61 3.71
N VAL A 56 -5.28 -0.72 4.82
CA VAL A 56 -6.14 0.34 5.35
C VAL A 56 -5.50 0.91 6.60
N MET A 57 -5.34 2.24 6.64
CA MET A 57 -4.85 2.94 7.82
C MET A 57 -5.99 3.71 8.49
N TYR A 58 -6.14 3.46 9.79
CA TYR A 58 -6.93 4.27 10.71
C TYR A 58 -6.02 5.13 11.58
N ARG A 59 -6.51 6.28 12.02
CA ARG A 59 -5.81 7.21 12.92
C ARG A 59 -6.66 7.61 14.12
N SER A 60 -5.99 8.03 15.19
CA SER A 60 -6.62 8.43 16.44
C SER A 60 -5.85 9.55 17.15
N ALA A 61 -6.56 10.63 17.48
CA ALA A 61 -6.08 11.68 18.37
C ALA A 61 -6.15 11.28 19.86
N ILE A 62 -6.93 10.25 20.22
CA ILE A 62 -7.07 9.75 21.61
C ILE A 62 -5.92 8.81 21.96
N CYS A 63 -5.58 7.94 21.03
CA CYS A 63 -4.49 6.99 21.13
C CYS A 63 -3.25 7.57 20.48
N GLU A 64 -2.75 8.68 21.03
CA GLU A 64 -1.54 9.36 20.58
C GLU A 64 -0.30 8.46 20.67
N ARG A 65 0.68 8.73 19.81
CA ARG A 65 2.03 8.21 19.92
C ARG A 65 3.01 9.35 20.18
N VAL A 66 4.07 9.05 20.91
CA VAL A 66 5.18 9.99 21.13
C VAL A 66 6.32 9.62 20.19
N THR A 67 6.73 10.56 19.36
CA THR A 67 7.99 10.52 18.62
C THR A 67 8.95 11.54 19.22
N HIS A 68 10.17 11.62 18.70
CA HIS A 68 11.11 12.68 19.06
C HIS A 68 11.51 13.44 17.79
N ASP A 69 11.64 14.75 17.92
CA ASP A 69 12.11 15.63 16.82
C ASP A 69 13.64 15.51 16.64
N GLY A 70 14.20 16.32 15.72
CA GLY A 70 15.63 16.34 15.44
C GLY A 70 16.51 16.80 16.62
N ASP A 71 15.91 17.50 17.60
CA ASP A 71 16.55 17.96 18.84
C ASP A 71 16.31 16.98 20.00
N GLY A 72 15.65 15.84 19.75
CA GLY A 72 15.31 14.84 20.76
C GLY A 72 14.18 15.24 21.70
N ARG A 73 13.38 16.27 21.36
CA ARG A 73 12.21 16.67 22.15
C ARG A 73 11.01 15.80 21.81
N PRO A 74 10.18 15.41 22.80
CA PRO A 74 9.01 14.59 22.54
C PRO A 74 7.97 15.38 21.73
N GLU A 75 7.54 14.80 20.62
CA GLU A 75 6.44 15.29 19.78
C GLU A 75 5.29 14.29 19.83
N LYS A 76 4.10 14.78 20.16
CA LYS A 76 2.87 13.98 20.17
C LYS A 76 2.24 14.00 18.79
N LEU A 77 1.98 12.82 18.24
CA LEU A 77 1.30 12.64 16.97
C LEU A 77 0.10 11.72 17.16
N GLU A 78 -0.87 11.81 16.24
CA GLU A 78 -1.95 10.83 16.18
C GLU A 78 -1.37 9.41 16.05
N GLY A 79 -1.93 8.47 16.82
CA GLY A 79 -1.63 7.07 16.63
C GLY A 79 -2.24 6.56 15.34
N TYR A 80 -1.76 5.40 14.90
CA TYR A 80 -2.26 4.73 13.72
C TYR A 80 -2.53 3.25 14.01
N ASN A 81 -3.48 2.68 13.28
CA ASN A 81 -3.74 1.26 13.25
C ASN A 81 -3.88 0.84 11.78
N SER A 82 -3.03 -0.09 11.33
CA SER A 82 -3.03 -0.58 9.95
C SER A 82 -3.57 -2.00 9.91
N ILE A 83 -4.54 -2.24 9.04
CA ILE A 83 -5.13 -3.56 8.82
C ILE A 83 -5.12 -3.90 7.33
N ASP A 84 -5.02 -5.19 7.01
CA ASP A 84 -5.18 -5.67 5.64
C ASP A 84 -6.61 -6.21 5.47
N VAL A 85 -7.35 -5.66 4.50
CA VAL A 85 -8.72 -6.08 4.18
C VAL A 85 -8.70 -6.84 2.86
N LYS A 86 -9.13 -8.10 2.90
CA LYS A 86 -9.30 -8.91 1.70
C LYS A 86 -10.54 -8.44 0.95
N LEU A 87 -10.41 -8.29 -0.36
CA LEU A 87 -11.52 -8.00 -1.24
C LEU A 87 -12.34 -9.27 -1.49
N SER A 88 -13.65 -9.10 -1.57
CA SER A 88 -14.56 -10.13 -2.05
C SER A 88 -14.58 -10.14 -3.58
N HIS A 89 -14.46 -11.32 -4.17
CA HIS A 89 -14.52 -11.50 -5.62
C HIS A 89 -15.96 -11.75 -6.04
N GLN A 90 -16.46 -10.98 -7.01
CA GLN A 90 -17.78 -11.25 -7.58
C GLN A 90 -17.70 -12.37 -8.63
N ASN A 91 -18.57 -13.37 -8.52
CA ASN A 91 -18.53 -14.58 -9.35
C ASN A 91 -18.52 -14.25 -10.86
N ASN A 92 -17.41 -14.62 -11.52
CA ASN A 92 -17.11 -14.51 -12.97
C ASN A 92 -16.76 -13.13 -13.52
N GLU A 93 -16.67 -12.10 -12.70
CA GLU A 93 -16.22 -10.78 -13.16
C GLU A 93 -14.88 -10.45 -12.55
N SER A 94 -14.04 -9.80 -13.35
CA SER A 94 -12.74 -9.21 -13.01
C SER A 94 -12.85 -8.09 -11.95
N PHE A 95 -13.73 -8.23 -10.97
CA PHE A 95 -14.28 -7.21 -10.10
C PHE A 95 -14.21 -7.64 -8.63
N TYR A 96 -13.73 -6.71 -7.80
CA TYR A 96 -13.38 -6.91 -6.41
C TYR A 96 -13.99 -5.80 -5.57
N GLU A 97 -14.59 -6.15 -4.43
CA GLU A 97 -15.23 -5.19 -3.54
C GLU A 97 -14.84 -5.36 -2.07
N ALA A 98 -14.79 -4.24 -1.35
CA ALA A 98 -14.78 -4.20 0.11
C ALA A 98 -15.46 -2.93 0.61
N ASP A 99 -16.12 -3.03 1.76
CA ASP A 99 -16.68 -1.88 2.48
C ASP A 99 -15.81 -1.58 3.71
N LEU A 100 -15.44 -0.31 3.88
CA LEU A 100 -14.58 0.16 4.96
C LEU A 100 -15.34 1.14 5.84
N PHE A 101 -15.41 0.91 7.15
CA PHE A 101 -16.05 1.86 8.06
C PHE A 101 -15.25 3.17 8.15
N VAL A 102 -15.93 4.31 8.01
CA VAL A 102 -15.34 5.64 8.22
C VAL A 102 -14.91 5.80 9.69
N SER A 103 -15.76 5.34 10.62
CA SER A 103 -15.43 5.22 12.04
C SER A 103 -15.11 3.77 12.39
N GLY A 104 -13.84 3.50 12.69
CA GLY A 104 -13.37 2.23 13.22
C GLY A 104 -13.72 2.01 14.70
N GLY A 105 -14.21 3.04 15.39
CA GLY A 105 -14.69 2.97 16.77
C GLY A 105 -13.63 2.50 17.76
N GLY A 106 -14.07 1.79 18.80
CA GLY A 106 -13.24 1.36 19.93
C GLY A 106 -12.85 2.52 20.87
N LEU A 107 -12.07 2.22 21.92
CA LEU A 107 -11.66 3.22 22.92
C LEU A 107 -10.74 4.30 22.34
N CYS A 108 -10.10 4.02 21.20
CA CYS A 108 -9.28 4.98 20.48
C CYS A 108 -10.09 5.86 19.51
N GLU A 109 -11.39 5.62 19.32
CA GLU A 109 -12.19 6.32 18.29
C GLU A 109 -11.47 6.36 16.92
N TRP A 110 -11.02 5.19 16.46
CA TRP A 110 -10.29 5.08 15.21
C TRP A 110 -11.09 5.69 14.04
N ARG A 111 -10.44 6.47 13.18
CA ARG A 111 -11.04 7.03 11.97
C ARG A 111 -10.24 6.68 10.73
N LEU A 112 -10.93 6.35 9.64
CA LEU A 112 -10.32 5.99 8.38
C LEU A 112 -9.46 7.15 7.87
N SER A 113 -8.19 6.88 7.59
CA SER A 113 -7.22 7.88 7.12
C SER A 113 -6.90 7.70 5.65
N ASN A 114 -6.54 6.48 5.23
CA ASN A 114 -6.26 6.18 3.83
C ASN A 114 -6.32 4.69 3.55
N VAL A 115 -6.44 4.35 2.28
CA VAL A 115 -6.28 3.00 1.75
C VAL A 115 -5.21 2.98 0.67
N LEU A 116 -4.43 1.90 0.64
CA LEU A 116 -3.45 1.60 -0.38
C LEU A 116 -3.72 0.21 -0.95
N PHE A 117 -3.61 0.08 -2.27
CA PHE A 117 -3.56 -1.21 -2.94
C PHE A 117 -2.66 -1.14 -4.17
N GLU A 118 -2.23 -2.31 -4.66
CA GLU A 118 -1.41 -2.43 -5.85
C GLU A 118 -2.00 -3.43 -6.83
N VAL A 119 -1.86 -3.13 -8.10
CA VAL A 119 -2.13 -4.05 -9.21
C VAL A 119 -0.81 -4.52 -9.82
N SER A 120 -0.70 -5.82 -10.03
CA SER A 120 0.47 -6.46 -10.65
C SER A 120 0.08 -7.65 -11.52
N TYR A 121 1.04 -8.16 -12.30
CA TYR A 121 0.82 -9.39 -13.05
C TYR A 121 0.66 -10.60 -12.13
N ARG A 122 -0.40 -11.38 -12.36
CA ARG A 122 -0.64 -12.64 -11.64
C ARG A 122 0.40 -13.70 -11.98
N VAL A 123 0.69 -13.86 -13.28
CA VAL A 123 1.64 -14.87 -13.79
C VAL A 123 2.65 -14.20 -14.73
N PRO A 124 3.78 -13.69 -14.20
CA PRO A 124 4.77 -12.96 -14.99
C PRO A 124 5.55 -13.84 -15.99
N ASN A 125 5.49 -15.18 -15.85
CA ASN A 125 6.22 -16.13 -16.71
C ASN A 125 5.86 -16.04 -18.20
N ARG A 126 4.71 -15.44 -18.56
CA ARG A 126 4.39 -15.13 -19.97
C ARG A 126 5.44 -14.26 -20.66
N PHE A 127 6.25 -13.53 -19.90
CA PHE A 127 7.33 -12.67 -20.40
C PHE A 127 8.70 -13.37 -20.45
N GLY A 128 8.74 -14.67 -20.19
CA GLY A 128 9.92 -15.53 -20.27
C GLY A 128 10.19 -16.31 -18.98
N GLU A 129 11.20 -17.16 -19.03
CA GLU A 129 11.65 -17.92 -17.87
C GLU A 129 12.22 -17.01 -16.77
N ASN A 130 11.98 -17.39 -15.51
CA ASN A 130 12.49 -16.70 -14.32
C ASN A 130 12.15 -15.21 -14.23
N VAL A 131 11.05 -14.78 -14.84
CA VAL A 131 10.56 -13.40 -14.70
C VAL A 131 9.77 -13.26 -13.41
N GLY A 132 10.25 -12.42 -12.50
CA GLY A 132 9.56 -12.10 -11.25
C GLY A 132 8.46 -11.06 -11.42
N SER A 133 7.61 -10.91 -10.40
CA SER A 133 6.63 -9.82 -10.35
C SER A 133 7.31 -8.45 -10.17
N GLY A 134 6.74 -7.43 -10.80
CA GLY A 134 7.11 -6.03 -10.66
C GLY A 134 5.88 -5.17 -10.37
N GLY A 135 6.10 -4.02 -9.72
CA GLY A 135 5.04 -3.07 -9.42
C GLY A 135 4.68 -2.14 -10.59
N GLY A 136 4.02 -1.03 -10.27
CA GLY A 136 3.65 0.04 -11.22
C GLY A 136 2.14 0.34 -11.27
N GLY A 137 1.31 -0.46 -10.60
CA GLY A 137 -0.14 -0.27 -10.50
C GLY A 137 -0.61 0.18 -9.11
N GLY A 138 0.20 0.93 -8.37
CA GLY A 138 -0.15 1.37 -7.01
C GLY A 138 -1.18 2.48 -6.97
N VAL A 139 -2.08 2.45 -5.98
CA VAL A 139 -3.08 3.50 -5.73
C VAL A 139 -3.16 3.78 -4.24
N ILE A 140 -3.26 5.06 -3.89
CA ILE A 140 -3.49 5.55 -2.54
C ILE A 140 -4.67 6.51 -2.57
N VAL A 141 -5.65 6.29 -1.70
CA VAL A 141 -6.77 7.21 -1.49
C VAL A 141 -6.76 7.69 -0.04
N ILE A 142 -6.69 9.00 0.15
CA ILE A 142 -6.62 9.69 1.45
C ILE A 142 -7.98 10.28 1.77
N PHE A 143 -8.49 9.96 2.95
CA PHE A 143 -9.79 10.39 3.45
C PHE A 143 -9.69 11.46 4.55
N ASP A 144 -8.49 11.77 5.04
CA ASP A 144 -8.27 12.76 6.11
C ASP A 144 -7.22 13.82 5.73
N HIS A 145 -6.70 14.55 6.73
CA HIS A 145 -5.68 15.58 6.57
C HIS A 145 -4.25 15.08 6.83
N ASN A 146 -4.09 13.79 7.12
CA ASN A 146 -2.80 13.23 7.46
C ASN A 146 -2.06 12.75 6.21
N ASP A 147 -0.74 12.63 6.33
CA ASP A 147 0.05 11.95 5.31
C ASP A 147 -0.33 10.46 5.24
N PRO A 148 -0.43 9.90 4.01
CA PRO A 148 -0.65 8.47 3.81
C PRO A 148 0.56 7.65 4.25
N GLN A 149 0.38 6.33 4.27
CA GLN A 149 1.43 5.37 4.64
C GLN A 149 2.69 5.47 3.76
N LEU A 150 2.52 5.85 2.49
CA LEU A 150 3.61 6.09 1.56
C LEU A 150 3.49 7.50 0.99
N ARG A 151 4.53 8.32 1.18
CA ARG A 151 4.61 9.63 0.53
C ARG A 151 4.94 9.46 -0.95
N THR A 152 4.16 10.12 -1.78
CA THR A 152 4.26 10.05 -3.25
C THR A 152 4.26 11.45 -3.83
N SER A 153 4.97 11.66 -4.92
CA SER A 153 4.80 12.88 -5.74
C SER A 153 3.49 12.84 -6.51
N GLY A 154 2.82 13.98 -6.71
CA GLY A 154 1.67 14.07 -7.62
C GLY A 154 0.30 13.84 -6.97
N LEU A 155 0.09 14.36 -5.76
CA LEU A 155 -1.22 14.34 -5.08
C LEU A 155 -2.30 15.06 -5.89
N MET A 156 -3.41 14.37 -6.15
CA MET A 156 -4.60 14.93 -6.80
C MET A 156 -5.71 15.15 -5.77
N LYS A 157 -6.22 16.38 -5.65
CA LYS A 157 -7.36 16.67 -4.76
C LYS A 157 -8.67 16.50 -5.50
N VAL A 158 -9.59 15.74 -4.92
CA VAL A 158 -10.91 15.43 -5.48
C VAL A 158 -11.98 15.84 -4.47
N LYS A 159 -13.08 16.42 -4.97
CA LYS A 159 -14.25 16.80 -4.18
C LYS A 159 -15.45 15.93 -4.58
N GLY A 160 -16.41 15.79 -3.68
CA GLY A 160 -17.61 14.99 -3.90
C GLY A 160 -17.55 13.58 -3.33
N ALA A 161 -18.70 12.92 -3.34
CA ALA A 161 -18.92 11.62 -2.72
C ALA A 161 -18.38 10.44 -3.54
N ASP A 162 -18.06 10.64 -4.82
CA ASP A 162 -17.64 9.60 -5.74
C ASP A 162 -16.25 9.89 -6.32
N LEU A 163 -15.36 8.91 -6.22
CA LEU A 163 -14.04 8.92 -6.84
C LEU A 163 -13.97 7.80 -7.88
N THR A 164 -13.83 8.17 -9.15
CA THR A 164 -13.62 7.23 -10.25
C THR A 164 -12.20 7.37 -10.81
N ILE A 165 -11.46 6.27 -10.86
CA ILE A 165 -10.08 6.21 -11.33
C ILE A 165 -9.99 5.15 -12.42
N ILE A 166 -9.92 5.58 -13.68
CA ILE A 166 -9.73 4.68 -14.84
C ILE A 166 -8.37 4.99 -15.43
N LYS A 167 -7.49 3.99 -15.52
CA LYS A 167 -6.10 4.20 -15.93
C LYS A 167 -5.60 3.12 -16.87
N ASP A 168 -4.95 3.58 -17.94
CA ASP A 168 -4.25 2.71 -18.86
C ASP A 168 -2.93 2.22 -18.27
N TYR A 169 -2.66 0.94 -18.50
CA TYR A 169 -1.42 0.29 -18.15
C TYR A 169 -0.87 -0.49 -19.33
N TYR A 170 0.46 -0.54 -19.41
CA TYR A 170 1.20 -1.29 -20.42
C TYR A 170 2.10 -2.33 -19.75
N PRO A 171 2.25 -3.54 -20.33
CA PRO A 171 3.25 -4.48 -19.88
C PRO A 171 4.66 -3.88 -19.92
N TRP A 172 5.38 -3.92 -18.81
CA TRP A 172 6.78 -3.46 -18.72
C TRP A 172 7.71 -4.57 -18.23
N VAL A 173 8.56 -5.06 -19.13
CA VAL A 173 9.57 -6.08 -18.82
C VAL A 173 10.92 -5.42 -18.56
N LYS A 174 11.45 -5.54 -17.35
CA LYS A 174 12.71 -4.89 -16.96
C LYS A 174 13.80 -5.86 -16.57
N ASP A 175 14.96 -5.67 -17.18
CA ASP A 175 16.22 -6.30 -16.83
C ASP A 175 17.06 -5.35 -15.96
N SER A 176 17.51 -5.85 -14.82
CA SER A 176 18.34 -5.12 -13.87
C SER A 176 19.51 -5.98 -13.39
N TYR A 177 20.59 -5.33 -12.99
CA TYR A 177 21.83 -6.00 -12.57
C TYR A 177 22.22 -5.75 -11.11
N SER A 178 21.36 -5.07 -10.34
CA SER A 178 21.61 -4.75 -8.93
C SER A 178 21.50 -6.01 -8.07
N GLY A 179 22.63 -6.46 -7.52
CA GLY A 179 22.70 -7.70 -6.73
C GLY A 179 22.64 -8.98 -7.55
N GLY A 180 22.91 -8.91 -8.87
CA GLY A 180 22.78 -10.01 -9.82
C GLY A 180 21.79 -9.69 -10.94
N TYR A 181 21.68 -10.58 -11.93
CA TYR A 181 20.70 -10.43 -12.99
C TYR A 181 19.29 -10.72 -12.46
N ILE A 182 18.39 -9.75 -12.60
CA ILE A 182 16.99 -9.87 -12.22
C ILE A 182 16.12 -9.34 -13.36
N LYS A 183 15.19 -10.18 -13.80
CA LYS A 183 14.14 -9.83 -14.77
C LYS A 183 12.79 -9.76 -14.07
N ARG A 184 12.03 -8.68 -14.27
CA ARG A 184 10.69 -8.50 -13.69
C ARG A 184 9.69 -8.02 -14.73
N ALA A 185 8.42 -8.41 -14.58
CA ALA A 185 7.31 -7.87 -15.34
C ALA A 185 6.42 -7.04 -14.42
N GLY A 186 6.36 -5.73 -14.68
CA GLY A 186 5.49 -4.78 -13.99
C GLY A 186 4.58 -4.06 -14.96
N LEU A 187 4.05 -2.92 -14.50
CA LEU A 187 3.15 -2.08 -15.27
C LEU A 187 3.80 -0.71 -15.52
N ALA A 188 3.76 -0.24 -16.76
CA ALA A 188 4.01 1.14 -17.09
C ALA A 188 2.67 1.88 -17.13
N GLY A 189 2.46 2.80 -16.19
CA GLY A 189 1.27 3.64 -16.08
C GLY A 189 1.64 5.12 -16.06
N GLU A 190 0.62 5.97 -15.87
CA GLU A 190 0.80 7.42 -15.80
C GLU A 190 1.64 7.87 -14.59
N ALA A 191 1.44 7.22 -13.44
CA ALA A 191 2.24 7.46 -12.25
C ALA A 191 3.48 6.56 -12.23
N ARG A 192 4.56 7.08 -11.64
CA ARG A 192 5.83 6.37 -11.46
C ARG A 192 5.71 5.13 -10.59
N SER A 193 4.87 5.19 -9.56
CA SER A 193 4.67 4.05 -8.65
C SER A 193 3.24 4.00 -8.13
N TYR A 194 2.77 5.11 -7.56
CA TYR A 194 1.44 5.22 -6.98
C TYR A 194 0.72 6.45 -7.51
N LEU A 195 -0.55 6.27 -7.88
CA LEU A 195 -1.49 7.36 -8.03
C LEU A 195 -2.06 7.71 -6.65
N THR A 196 -2.04 8.99 -6.29
CA THR A 196 -2.46 9.42 -4.95
C THR A 196 -3.54 10.47 -5.03
N TYR A 197 -4.68 10.15 -4.43
CA TYR A 197 -5.88 10.98 -4.42
C TYR A 197 -6.23 11.38 -3.00
N GLU A 198 -6.38 12.69 -2.74
CA GLU A 198 -7.05 13.21 -1.54
C GLU A 198 -8.53 13.38 -1.86
N ALA A 199 -9.36 12.49 -1.34
CA ALA A 199 -10.79 12.40 -1.60
C ALA A 199 -11.58 12.23 -0.29
N ARG A 200 -11.52 13.26 0.56
CA ARG A 200 -12.05 13.25 1.94
C ARG A 200 -13.55 13.01 2.05
N GLU A 201 -14.29 13.50 1.06
CA GLU A 201 -15.75 13.39 0.97
C GLU A 201 -16.19 12.07 0.34
N ALA A 202 -15.27 11.30 -0.27
CA ALA A 202 -15.63 10.11 -1.00
C ALA A 202 -16.21 9.04 -0.08
N ARG A 203 -17.30 8.43 -0.53
CA ARG A 203 -17.98 7.26 0.04
C ARG A 203 -18.09 6.13 -0.98
N SER A 204 -17.84 6.41 -2.24
CA SER A 204 -17.66 5.43 -3.30
C SER A 204 -16.32 5.67 -3.98
N VAL A 205 -15.49 4.63 -4.04
CA VAL A 205 -14.24 4.62 -4.80
C VAL A 205 -14.32 3.51 -5.82
N TYR A 206 -14.27 3.87 -7.10
CA TYR A 206 -14.16 2.94 -8.21
C TYR A 206 -12.79 3.07 -8.87
N PHE A 207 -12.10 1.95 -9.04
CA PHE A 207 -10.85 1.87 -9.79
C PHE A 207 -10.96 0.85 -10.92
N GLU A 208 -10.43 1.18 -12.08
CA GLU A 208 -10.32 0.29 -13.23
C GLU A 208 -8.92 0.36 -13.84
N ALA A 209 -8.24 -0.79 -13.90
CA ALA A 209 -7.02 -0.96 -14.68
C ALA A 209 -7.37 -1.37 -16.11
N VAL A 210 -7.06 -0.54 -17.09
CA VAL A 210 -7.20 -0.86 -18.52
C VAL A 210 -5.85 -1.35 -19.03
N LEU A 211 -5.71 -2.66 -19.22
CA LEU A 211 -4.44 -3.24 -19.68
C LEU A 211 -4.38 -3.34 -21.21
N HIS A 212 -3.35 -2.72 -21.79
CA HIS A 212 -3.03 -2.79 -23.19
C HIS A 212 -1.99 -3.89 -23.46
N SER A 213 -2.42 -5.16 -23.33
CA SER A 213 -1.55 -6.36 -23.32
C SER A 213 -0.62 -6.50 -24.54
N ASP A 214 -1.01 -5.97 -25.70
CA ASP A 214 -0.25 -6.10 -26.95
C ASP A 214 0.93 -5.12 -27.06
N TYR A 215 0.99 -4.10 -26.20
CA TYR A 215 1.97 -3.02 -26.28
C TYR A 215 3.02 -3.17 -25.18
N VAL A 216 3.90 -4.15 -25.34
CA VAL A 216 4.97 -4.47 -24.39
C VAL A 216 6.17 -3.54 -24.55
N VAL A 217 6.55 -2.84 -23.49
CA VAL A 217 7.82 -2.10 -23.42
C VAL A 217 8.84 -2.89 -22.61
N SER A 218 10.08 -2.88 -23.06
CA SER A 218 11.19 -3.50 -22.33
C SER A 218 12.24 -2.48 -21.94
N SER A 219 12.93 -2.72 -20.82
CA SER A 219 14.02 -1.86 -20.38
C SER A 219 15.20 -2.65 -19.87
N THR A 220 16.42 -2.20 -20.16
CA THR A 220 17.65 -2.80 -19.64
C THR A 220 18.48 -1.74 -18.92
N ALA A 221 18.70 -1.97 -17.62
CA ALA A 221 19.61 -1.14 -16.84
C ALA A 221 21.07 -1.35 -17.29
N PRO A 222 21.95 -0.35 -17.19
CA PRO A 222 23.35 -0.54 -17.50
C PRO A 222 24.00 -1.54 -16.52
N LYS A 223 24.91 -2.39 -17.02
CA LYS A 223 25.62 -3.37 -16.19
C LYS A 223 26.60 -2.72 -15.21
N LYS A 224 27.09 -1.52 -15.52
CA LYS A 224 27.98 -0.73 -14.68
C LYS A 224 27.38 0.67 -14.55
N HIS A 225 27.38 1.21 -13.34
CA HIS A 225 26.98 2.60 -13.15
C HIS A 225 28.13 3.51 -13.57
N LYS A 226 28.03 4.09 -14.77
CA LYS A 226 28.95 5.14 -15.25
C LYS A 226 28.16 6.37 -15.63
N VAL A 227 28.80 7.54 -15.52
CA VAL A 227 28.22 8.81 -15.95
C VAL A 227 27.87 8.71 -17.44
N GLY A 228 26.61 8.97 -17.78
CA GLY A 228 26.10 8.91 -19.15
C GLY A 228 25.59 7.52 -19.59
N GLU A 229 25.77 6.47 -18.78
CA GLU A 229 25.10 5.18 -19.02
C GLU A 229 23.74 5.19 -18.33
N PHE A 230 22.67 5.21 -19.12
CA PHE A 230 21.30 5.23 -18.64
C PHE A 230 20.53 3.96 -19.02
N ILE A 231 19.31 3.85 -18.50
CA ILE A 231 18.42 2.74 -18.83
C ILE A 231 18.03 2.87 -20.30
N THR A 232 18.15 1.77 -21.04
CA THR A 232 17.70 1.70 -22.43
C THR A 232 16.29 1.11 -22.46
N PHE A 233 15.35 1.82 -23.08
CA PHE A 233 13.97 1.37 -23.30
C PHE A 233 13.77 1.00 -24.77
N LYS A 234 13.13 -0.13 -25.03
CA LYS A 234 12.69 -0.58 -26.36
C LYS A 234 11.17 -0.67 -26.38
N TYR A 235 10.57 0.10 -27.26
CA TYR A 235 9.13 0.30 -27.38
C TYR A 235 8.49 -0.67 -28.40
N PRO A 236 7.15 -0.85 -28.35
CA PRO A 236 6.43 -1.74 -29.27
C PRO A 236 6.56 -1.37 -30.75
N ASP A 237 6.73 -0.09 -31.06
CA ASP A 237 6.95 0.43 -32.42
C ASP A 237 8.37 0.19 -32.96
N GLY A 238 9.22 -0.47 -32.17
CA GLY A 238 10.63 -0.72 -32.51
C GLY A 238 11.58 0.43 -32.15
N THR A 239 11.08 1.57 -31.68
CA THR A 239 11.95 2.67 -31.26
C THR A 239 12.73 2.32 -29.99
N VAL A 240 13.94 2.85 -29.89
CA VAL A 240 14.84 2.64 -28.75
C VAL A 240 15.30 3.99 -28.24
N GLU A 241 15.27 4.18 -26.92
CA GLU A 241 15.77 5.40 -26.28
C GLU A 241 16.61 5.07 -25.04
N SER A 242 17.59 5.92 -24.75
CA SER A 242 18.35 5.88 -23.50
C SER A 242 17.96 7.08 -22.66
N ASP A 243 17.48 6.84 -21.45
CA ASP A 243 16.86 7.89 -20.63
C ASP A 243 17.24 7.75 -19.15
N ARG A 244 17.44 8.90 -18.50
CA ARG A 244 17.70 9.02 -17.05
C ARG A 244 16.51 8.56 -16.20
N ARG A 245 15.31 8.51 -16.77
CA ARG A 245 14.10 8.03 -16.11
C ARG A 245 14.21 6.55 -15.74
N SER A 246 13.67 6.20 -14.58
CA SER A 246 13.58 4.83 -14.07
C SER A 246 12.45 4.00 -14.69
N GLU A 247 11.48 4.65 -15.36
CA GLU A 247 10.33 4.02 -15.98
C GLU A 247 10.17 4.43 -17.45
N PRO A 248 9.45 3.62 -18.25
CA PRO A 248 9.09 3.97 -19.62
C PRO A 248 8.30 5.28 -19.71
N ASN A 249 8.41 5.93 -20.86
CA ASN A 249 7.62 7.13 -21.16
C ASN A 249 6.17 6.77 -21.45
N PHE A 250 5.28 6.94 -20.47
CA PHE A 250 3.86 6.67 -20.61
C PHE A 250 3.20 7.42 -21.78
N LYS A 251 3.53 8.71 -21.99
CA LYS A 251 2.97 9.49 -23.10
C LYS A 251 3.34 8.88 -24.45
N LYS A 252 4.57 8.40 -24.59
CA LYS A 252 5.03 7.72 -25.81
C LYS A 252 4.31 6.38 -26.00
N MET A 253 4.08 5.62 -24.94
CA MET A 253 3.26 4.40 -25.03
C MET A 253 1.84 4.68 -25.55
N GLN A 254 1.22 5.76 -25.06
CA GLN A 254 -0.10 6.22 -25.54
C GLN A 254 -0.07 6.59 -27.02
N GLU A 255 0.92 7.38 -27.45
CA GLU A 255 1.08 7.79 -28.85
C GLU A 255 1.24 6.57 -29.78
N ILE A 256 2.09 5.61 -29.40
CA ILE A 256 2.31 4.36 -30.14
C ILE A 256 1.01 3.56 -30.27
N ARG A 257 0.30 3.36 -29.16
CA ARG A 257 -0.97 2.62 -29.13
C ARG A 257 -2.01 3.27 -30.03
N LEU A 258 -2.26 4.57 -29.85
CA LEU A 258 -3.28 5.29 -30.59
C LEU A 258 -2.97 5.33 -32.10
N ALA A 259 -1.70 5.47 -32.48
CA ALA A 259 -1.29 5.40 -33.87
C ALA A 259 -1.51 4.00 -34.47
N ALA A 260 -1.24 2.93 -33.72
CA ALA A 260 -1.47 1.57 -34.19
C ALA A 260 -2.97 1.23 -34.30
N GLU A 261 -3.80 1.71 -33.37
CA GLU A 261 -5.26 1.52 -33.39
C GLU A 261 -5.94 2.29 -34.53
N ALA A 262 -5.46 3.49 -34.86
CA ALA A 262 -6.02 4.29 -35.96
C ALA A 262 -5.76 3.69 -37.36
N ASN A 263 -4.80 2.77 -37.48
CA ASN A 263 -4.43 2.10 -38.73
C ASN A 263 -5.06 0.70 -38.87
N LYS A 264 -5.94 0.30 -37.95
CA LYS A 264 -6.74 -0.94 -38.01
C LYS A 264 -8.12 -0.66 -38.57
#